data_AF-A0A970KPF6-F1
#
_entry.id   AF-A0A970KPF6-F1
#
_cell.length_a   1.000
_cell.length_b   1.000
_cell.length_c   1.000
_cell.angle_alpha   90.00
_cell.angle_beta   90.00
_cell.angle_gamma   90.00
#
_symmetry.space_group_name_H-M   'P 1'
#
loop_
_entity.id
_entity.type
_entity.pdbx_description
1 polymer ?
#
loop_
_entity_poly.entity_id
_entity_poly.type
_entity_poly.pdbx_seq_one_letter_code
_entity_poly.pdbx_strand_id
1 'polypeptide(L)' 'MAEMIYGKVPYVDKPVSRLVHGTIMLSMDKKDSSFELLDSMYELGVNAFDTAVIYGDGERV' A
#
# COMPACT_ATOMS: atom_id res chain seq x y z
N MET A 1 -11.97 8.90 15.43
CA MET A 1 -10.94 8.15 14.67
C MET A 1 -9.62 8.90 14.84
N ALA A 2 -8.51 8.19 14.99
CA ALA A 2 -7.20 8.85 15.04
C ALA A 2 -6.80 9.31 13.63
N GLU A 3 -6.22 10.49 13.52
CA GLU A 3 -5.69 11.01 12.26
C GLU A 3 -4.39 10.27 11.89
N MET A 4 -4.13 10.10 10.58
CA MET A 4 -2.90 9.48 10.09
C MET A 4 -1.69 10.33 10.47
N ILE A 5 -0.66 9.69 11.05
CA ILE A 5 0.61 10.33 11.36
C ILE A 5 1.56 10.13 10.17
N TYR A 6 2.24 11.19 9.77
CA TYR A 6 3.27 11.14 8.73
C TYR A 6 4.67 11.39 9.30
N GLY A 7 5.68 10.82 8.65
CA GLY A 7 7.09 10.98 8.96
C GLY A 7 7.92 11.31 7.72
N LYS A 8 9.22 11.54 7.94
CA LYS A 8 10.19 11.77 6.87
C LYS A 8 11.11 10.56 6.77
N VAL A 9 11.19 9.98 5.58
CA VAL A 9 12.17 8.94 5.25
C VAL A 9 13.36 9.61 4.55
N PRO A 10 14.62 9.30 4.93
CA PRO A 10 15.78 9.82 4.22
C PRO A 10 15.67 9.59 2.71
N TYR A 11 16.02 10.61 1.92
CA TYR A 11 15.99 10.57 0.45
C TYR A 11 14.58 10.45 -0.19
N VAL A 12 13.51 10.53 0.60
CA VAL A 12 12.13 10.64 0.12
C VAL A 12 11.62 12.04 0.42
N ASP A 13 11.31 12.80 -0.62
CA ASP A 13 10.88 14.20 -0.49
C ASP A 13 9.43 14.36 -0.01
N LYS A 14 8.65 13.27 -0.04
CA LYS A 14 7.25 13.25 0.36
C LYS A 14 7.09 12.78 1.81
N PRO A 15 6.11 13.30 2.57
CA PRO A 15 5.75 12.73 3.86
C PRO A 15 5.28 11.28 3.66
N VAL A 16 5.70 10.37 4.52
CA VAL A 16 5.38 8.95 4.47
C VAL A 16 4.47 8.60 5.64
N SER A 17 3.36 7.91 5.40
CA SER A 17 2.46 7.44 6.44
C SER A 17 3.22 6.57 7.45
N ARG A 18 2.88 6.67 8.74
CA ARG A 18 3.50 5.89 9.82
C ARG A 18 3.32 4.38 9.61
N LEU A 19 2.25 3.99 8.92
CA LEU A 19 1.96 2.63 8.49
C LEU A 19 2.31 2.47 7.01
N VAL A 20 2.92 1.32 6.68
CA VAL A 20 3.18 0.88 5.30
C VAL A 20 2.31 -0.35 5.03
N HIS A 21 1.57 -0.36 3.92
CA HIS A 21 0.71 -1.49 3.55
C HIS A 21 1.46 -2.45 2.64
N GLY A 22 1.71 -3.68 3.09
CA GLY A 22 2.30 -4.73 2.24
C GLY A 22 1.27 -5.28 1.25
N THR A 23 1.72 -5.62 0.04
CA THR A 23 0.84 -6.04 -1.07
C THR A 23 0.94 -7.53 -1.44
N ILE A 24 1.59 -8.36 -0.63
CA ILE A 24 1.83 -9.79 -0.95
C ILE A 24 0.53 -10.60 -1.17
N MET A 25 -0.58 -10.18 -0.57
CA MET A 25 -1.88 -10.85 -0.66
C MET A 25 -2.71 -10.45 -1.89
N LEU A 26 -2.27 -9.43 -2.64
CA LEU A 26 -3.00 -8.99 -3.84
C LEU A 26 -2.87 -10.05 -4.94
N SER A 27 -3.92 -10.19 -5.73
CA SER A 27 -3.97 -11.16 -6.83
C SER A 27 -4.94 -10.68 -7.90
N MET A 28 -4.63 -11.00 -9.16
CA MET A 28 -5.51 -10.65 -10.28
C MET A 28 -6.78 -11.49 -10.34
N ASP A 29 -6.79 -12.69 -9.76
CA ASP A 29 -8.02 -13.49 -9.58
C ASP A 29 -9.04 -12.77 -8.70
N LYS A 30 -8.58 -11.86 -7.83
CA LYS A 30 -9.39 -11.07 -6.90
C LYS A 30 -9.21 -9.56 -7.15
N LYS A 31 -9.12 -9.18 -8.42
CA LYS A 31 -8.79 -7.80 -8.85
C LYS A 31 -9.65 -6.74 -8.17
N ASP A 32 -10.98 -6.86 -8.23
CA ASP A 32 -11.88 -5.82 -7.73
C ASP A 32 -11.72 -5.60 -6.23
N SER A 33 -11.66 -6.68 -5.44
CA SER A 33 -11.40 -6.58 -3.98
C SER A 33 -9.98 -6.12 -3.65
N SER A 34 -9.01 -6.45 -4.51
CA SER A 34 -7.62 -5.97 -4.35
C SER A 34 -7.55 -4.46 -4.54
N PHE A 35 -8.28 -3.93 -5.52
CA PHE A 35 -8.37 -2.49 -5.75
C PHE A 35 -9.16 -1.79 -4.65
N GLU A 36 -10.30 -2.35 -4.23
CA GLU A 36 -11.08 -1.82 -3.11
C GLU A 36 -10.23 -1.73 -1.82
N LEU A 37 -9.38 -2.72 -1.55
CA LEU A 37 -8.46 -2.68 -0.43
C LEU A 37 -7.44 -1.54 -0.55
N LEU A 38 -6.83 -1.37 -1.73
CA LEU A 38 -5.86 -0.29 -1.98
C LEU A 38 -6.52 1.09 -1.82
N ASP A 39 -7.71 1.27 -2.38
CA ASP A 39 -8.48 2.51 -2.27
C ASP A 39 -8.85 2.80 -0.81
N SER A 40 -9.30 1.78 -0.06
CA SER A 40 -9.62 1.91 1.36
C SER A 40 -8.41 2.31 2.20
N MET A 41 -7.22 1.73 1.93
CA MET A 41 -6.00 2.11 2.63
C MET A 41 -5.63 3.57 2.33
N TYR A 42 -5.78 4.00 1.07
CA TYR A 42 -5.54 5.38 0.66
C TYR A 42 -6.49 6.38 1.33
N GLU A 43 -7.79 6.05 1.42
CA GLU A 43 -8.79 6.86 2.13
C GLU A 43 -8.48 7.02 3.62
N LEU A 44 -7.85 6.03 4.25
CA LEU A 44 -7.35 6.10 5.62
C LEU A 44 -6.05 6.92 5.77
N GLY A 45 -5.51 7.47 4.68
CA GLY A 45 -4.29 8.28 4.65
C GLY A 45 -2.99 7.49 4.48
N VAL A 46 -3.05 6.19 4.17
CA VAL A 46 -1.83 5.42 3.85
C VAL A 46 -1.33 5.87 2.48
N ASN A 47 -0.04 6.20 2.40
CA ASN A 47 0.58 6.62 1.14
C ASN A 47 1.86 5.84 0.80
N ALA A 48 2.21 4.84 1.60
CA ALA A 48 3.33 3.95 1.36
C ALA A 48 2.87 2.50 1.28
N PHE A 49 3.24 1.86 0.18
CA PHE A 49 2.89 0.47 -0.15
C PHE A 49 4.19 -0.31 -0.40
N ASP A 50 4.34 -1.44 0.29
CA ASP A 50 5.45 -2.36 0.10
C ASP A 50 5.09 -3.39 -0.98
N THR A 51 5.94 -3.51 -1.99
CA THR A 51 5.74 -4.42 -3.13
C THR A 51 7.06 -5.05 -3.55
N ALA A 52 7.00 -6.20 -4.21
CA ALA A 52 8.14 -6.86 -4.82
C ALA A 52 7.71 -7.64 -6.06
N VAL A 53 8.64 -7.82 -7.01
CA VAL A 53 8.37 -8.56 -8.26
C VAL A 53 7.93 -10.00 -8.04
N ILE A 54 8.27 -10.60 -6.89
CA ILE A 54 7.94 -11.99 -6.55
C ILE A 54 6.60 -12.14 -5.82
N TYR A 55 5.95 -11.04 -5.40
CA TYR A 55 4.64 -11.11 -4.74
C TYR A 55 3.60 -11.62 -5.74
N GLY A 56 2.64 -12.43 -5.26
CA GLY A 56 1.66 -13.09 -6.12
C GLY A 56 2.27 -14.10 -7.10
N ASP A 57 3.33 -14.81 -6.70
CA ASP A 57 4.07 -15.76 -7.54
C ASP A 57 4.62 -15.15 -8.85
N GLY A 58 4.88 -13.84 -8.85
CA GLY A 58 5.35 -13.10 -10.03
C GLY A 58 4.25 -12.75 -11.03
N GLU A 59 2.99 -12.85 -10.62
CA GLU A 59 1.86 -12.35 -11.39
C GLU A 59 1.98 -10.84 -11.61
N ARG A 60 1.67 -10.40 -12.84
CA ARG A 60 1.56 -8.98 -13.15
C ARG A 60 0.18 -8.49 -12.72
N VAL A 61 0.14 -7.84 -11.58
CA VAL A 61 -0.97 -6.97 -11.15
C VAL A 61 -1.03 -5.68 -11.97
#